data_AF-A0A956KG00-F1
#
_entry.id   AF-A0A956KG00-F1
#
_cell.length_a   1.000
_cell.length_b   1.000
_cell.length_c   1.000
_cell.angle_alpha   90.00
_cell.angle_beta   90.00
_cell.angle_gamma   90.00
#
_symmetry.space_group_name_H-M   'P 1'
#
loop_
_entity.id
_entity.type
_entity.pdbx_description
1 polymer ?
#
loop_
_entity_poly.entity_id
_entity_poly.type
_entity_poly.pdbx_seq_one_letter_code
_entity_poly.pdbx_strand_id
1 'polypeptide(L)'
;TTDATTDATTGDDTTTTGVDTTTTSDATTTTTGDTDAPLGCDELPLCDGFDDVNAGGAPDPGRWQVVSPNCSGVGTLAVDDVESFAGGQSLRVDGGGGYCDHVFIANDAAVSAINGDAATVYGRFYLRLEAPLGPGHVTFATLRDDDDGGRDLR
;
A
#
# COMPACT_ATOMS: atom_id res chain seq x y z
N THR A 1 23.06 63.43 -21.18
CA THR A 1 22.39 64.75 -21.20
C THR A 1 21.05 64.56 -20.55
N THR A 2 20.86 65.25 -19.44
CA THR A 2 19.64 65.38 -18.64
C THR A 2 18.46 65.76 -19.53
N ASP A 3 17.26 65.23 -19.29
CA ASP A 3 16.22 66.10 -18.73
C ASP A 3 15.04 65.31 -18.14
N ALA A 4 14.63 65.77 -16.97
CA ALA A 4 13.41 65.40 -16.27
C ALA A 4 12.45 66.59 -16.38
N THR A 5 11.14 66.39 -16.47
CA THR A 5 10.11 67.38 -16.07
C THR A 5 8.78 66.62 -15.86
N THR A 6 8.26 66.46 -14.62
CA THR A 6 7.32 67.34 -13.85
C THR A 6 5.89 67.32 -14.43
N ASP A 7 4.75 67.36 -13.72
CA ASP A 7 4.26 67.07 -12.36
C ASP A 7 2.72 67.37 -12.40
N ALA A 8 1.98 66.75 -11.48
CA ALA A 8 0.72 67.19 -10.84
C ALA A 8 -0.58 67.50 -11.64
N THR A 9 -1.67 66.82 -11.26
CA THR A 9 -2.81 67.34 -10.44
C THR A 9 -4.20 66.84 -10.86
N THR A 10 -4.84 66.13 -9.92
CA THR A 10 -6.26 66.08 -9.48
C THR A 10 -7.41 66.41 -10.44
N GLY A 11 -8.38 65.49 -10.49
CA GLY A 11 -9.77 65.74 -10.86
C GLY A 11 -10.68 64.66 -10.28
N ASP A 12 -11.30 64.98 -9.14
CA ASP A 12 -12.43 64.27 -8.54
C ASP A 12 -13.67 64.46 -9.41
N ASP A 13 -14.35 63.38 -9.78
CA ASP A 13 -15.77 63.46 -10.14
C ASP A 13 -16.50 62.22 -9.64
N THR A 14 -17.42 62.47 -8.72
CA THR A 14 -18.24 61.49 -8.04
C THR A 14 -19.46 61.19 -8.91
N THR A 15 -19.63 59.95 -9.36
CA THR A 15 -20.94 59.46 -9.82
C THR A 15 -21.26 58.12 -9.15
N THR A 16 -22.18 58.19 -8.20
CA THR A 16 -22.75 57.07 -7.46
C THR A 16 -23.65 56.25 -8.36
N THR A 17 -23.43 54.94 -8.52
CA THR A 17 -24.49 54.02 -8.96
C THR A 17 -24.27 52.63 -8.36
N GLY A 18 -25.26 52.17 -7.59
CA GLY A 18 -25.72 50.78 -7.55
C GLY A 18 -24.80 49.75 -6.92
N VAL A 19 -25.07 49.44 -5.66
CA VAL A 19 -24.69 48.18 -5.00
C VAL A 19 -25.26 47.00 -5.78
N ASP A 20 -24.41 46.06 -6.17
CA ASP A 20 -24.82 44.65 -6.31
C ASP A 20 -23.82 43.79 -5.55
N THR A 21 -24.14 43.56 -4.27
CA THR A 21 -23.43 42.62 -3.41
C THR A 21 -23.79 41.21 -3.84
N THR A 22 -23.05 40.65 -4.79
CA THR A 22 -23.02 39.21 -4.97
C THR A 22 -22.17 38.62 -3.86
N THR A 23 -22.83 38.16 -2.80
CA THR A 23 -22.21 37.39 -1.72
C THR A 23 -21.66 36.09 -2.31
N THR A 24 -20.38 36.05 -2.63
CA THR A 24 -19.67 34.78 -2.79
C THR A 24 -19.58 34.16 -1.40
N SER A 25 -20.46 33.21 -1.09
CA SER A 25 -20.24 32.29 0.02
C SER A 25 -18.96 31.54 -0.28
N ASP A 26 -17.90 31.86 0.46
CA ASP A 26 -16.76 30.96 0.60
C ASP A 26 -17.32 29.63 1.08
N ALA A 27 -17.27 28.64 0.20
CA ALA A 27 -17.55 27.28 0.57
C ALA A 27 -16.45 26.87 1.54
N THR A 28 -16.76 26.88 2.84
CA THR A 28 -15.95 26.20 3.85
C THR A 28 -15.84 24.75 3.41
N THR A 29 -14.69 24.41 2.82
CA THR A 29 -14.33 23.01 2.62
C THR A 29 -14.05 22.48 4.02
N THR A 30 -15.03 21.80 4.60
CA THR A 30 -14.80 20.94 5.74
C THR A 30 -13.91 19.82 5.23
N THR A 31 -12.60 20.02 5.30
CA THR A 31 -11.68 18.89 5.37
C THR A 31 -12.06 18.22 6.68
N THR A 32 -12.92 17.20 6.61
CA THR A 32 -12.99 16.20 7.67
C THR A 32 -11.61 15.56 7.65
N GLY A 33 -10.70 16.16 8.43
CA GLY A 33 -9.40 15.59 8.71
C GLY A 33 -9.69 14.33 9.49
N ASP A 34 -9.82 13.22 8.76
CA ASP A 34 -9.81 11.90 9.34
C ASP A 34 -8.42 11.73 9.93
N THR A 35 -8.32 12.06 11.21
CA THR A 35 -7.08 11.92 11.98
C THR A 35 -7.08 10.53 12.57
N ASP A 36 -7.42 9.54 11.74
CA ASP A 36 -7.38 8.15 12.14
C ASP A 36 -5.92 7.80 12.42
N ALA A 37 -5.66 7.50 13.68
CA ALA A 37 -4.35 7.02 14.10
C ALA A 37 -4.02 5.77 13.27
N PRO A 38 -2.74 5.55 12.91
CA PRO A 38 -2.36 4.34 12.19
C PRO A 38 -2.74 3.11 13.02
N LEU A 39 -3.50 2.20 12.42
CA LEU A 39 -3.90 0.94 13.05
C LEU A 39 -2.66 0.16 13.52
N GLY A 40 -2.74 -0.36 14.74
CA GLY A 40 -1.76 -1.28 15.31
C GLY A 40 -1.89 -2.69 14.71
N CYS A 41 -0.84 -3.50 14.87
CA CYS A 41 -0.78 -4.87 14.37
C CYS A 41 -1.94 -5.74 14.92
N ASP A 42 -2.30 -5.54 16.19
CA ASP A 42 -3.37 -6.28 16.89
C ASP A 42 -4.78 -5.93 16.39
N GLU A 43 -4.94 -4.81 15.67
CA GLU A 43 -6.21 -4.36 15.12
C GLU A 43 -6.43 -4.85 13.67
N LEU A 44 -5.41 -5.47 13.07
CA LEU A 44 -5.46 -5.98 11.70
C LEU A 44 -5.85 -7.46 11.71
N PRO A 45 -6.69 -7.92 10.74
CA PRO A 45 -7.00 -9.33 10.57
C PRO A 45 -5.76 -10.21 10.33
N LEU A 46 -4.70 -9.59 9.80
CA LEU A 46 -3.41 -10.21 9.59
C LEU A 46 -2.31 -9.18 9.69
N CYS A 47 -1.36 -9.47 10.56
CA CYS A 47 -0.12 -8.73 10.70
C CYS A 47 0.93 -9.69 11.27
N ASP A 48 2.12 -9.66 10.67
CA ASP A 48 3.23 -10.50 11.08
C ASP A 48 4.57 -9.82 10.75
N GLY A 49 5.46 -9.76 11.74
CA GLY A 49 6.85 -9.32 11.60
C GLY A 49 7.84 -10.49 11.52
N PHE A 50 7.37 -11.72 11.75
CA PHE A 50 8.13 -12.97 11.81
C PHE A 50 9.08 -13.12 13.01
N ASP A 51 9.08 -12.19 13.97
CA ASP A 51 9.93 -12.22 15.17
C ASP A 51 9.53 -13.28 16.22
N ASP A 52 8.35 -13.91 16.06
CA ASP A 52 7.86 -14.96 16.97
C ASP A 52 8.40 -16.36 16.60
N VAL A 53 9.16 -16.49 15.51
CA VAL A 53 9.64 -17.76 14.96
C VAL A 53 11.16 -17.71 14.80
N ASN A 54 11.91 -18.58 15.45
CA ASN A 54 13.37 -18.64 15.32
C ASN A 54 13.83 -18.82 13.86
N ALA A 55 14.98 -18.21 13.52
CA ALA A 55 15.60 -18.33 12.21
C ALA A 55 15.85 -19.80 11.83
N GLY A 56 15.65 -20.12 10.54
CA GLY A 56 15.61 -21.47 9.98
C GLY A 56 14.27 -22.19 10.17
N GLY A 57 13.33 -21.63 10.93
CA GLY A 57 11.98 -22.16 11.12
C GLY A 57 11.04 -21.86 9.96
N ALA A 58 9.96 -22.64 9.85
CA ALA A 58 8.83 -22.32 9.00
C ALA A 58 7.97 -21.20 9.64
N PRO A 59 7.27 -20.36 8.86
CA PRO A 59 6.37 -19.33 9.39
C PRO A 59 5.30 -19.93 10.30
N ASP A 60 4.78 -19.13 11.23
CA ASP A 60 3.82 -19.57 12.25
C ASP A 60 2.61 -20.25 11.59
N PRO A 61 2.40 -21.57 11.80
CA PRO A 61 1.31 -22.30 11.17
C PRO A 61 -0.07 -21.90 11.72
N GLY A 62 -0.13 -21.17 12.83
CA GLY A 62 -1.35 -20.55 13.33
C GLY A 62 -1.77 -19.32 12.52
N ARG A 63 -0.84 -18.69 11.79
CA ARG A 63 -1.09 -17.52 10.95
C ARG A 63 -1.00 -17.81 9.46
N TRP A 64 -0.09 -18.68 9.04
CA TRP A 64 0.25 -18.88 7.64
C TRP A 64 0.13 -20.34 7.21
N GLN A 65 -0.41 -20.55 6.02
CA GLN A 65 -0.33 -21.82 5.31
C GLN A 65 0.76 -21.74 4.25
N VAL A 66 1.64 -22.74 4.22
CA VAL A 66 2.61 -22.89 3.13
C VAL A 66 1.94 -23.62 1.96
N VAL A 67 1.92 -22.99 0.78
CA VAL A 67 1.20 -23.51 -0.38
C VAL A 67 2.03 -23.46 -1.67
N SER A 68 1.82 -24.46 -2.52
CA SER A 68 2.31 -24.51 -3.91
C SER A 68 1.19 -25.04 -4.81
N PRO A 69 0.27 -24.16 -5.28
CA PRO A 69 -0.81 -24.56 -6.17
C PRO A 69 -0.36 -25.42 -7.37
N ASN A 70 -1.12 -26.46 -7.69
CA ASN A 70 -0.91 -27.39 -8.82
C ASN A 70 0.32 -28.32 -8.75
N CYS A 71 1.51 -27.83 -8.39
CA CYS A 71 2.69 -28.67 -8.20
C CYS A 71 3.72 -28.02 -7.26
N SER A 72 4.56 -28.85 -6.66
CA SER A 72 5.71 -28.45 -5.85
C SER A 72 7.01 -28.98 -6.46
N GLY A 73 8.09 -28.27 -6.19
CA GLY A 73 9.42 -28.48 -6.75
C GLY A 73 10.47 -28.20 -5.69
N VAL A 74 11.54 -27.48 -6.03
CA VAL A 74 12.66 -27.20 -5.12
C VAL A 74 12.55 -25.87 -4.37
N GLY A 75 11.47 -25.12 -4.55
CA GLY A 75 11.25 -23.85 -3.85
C GLY A 75 11.21 -24.03 -2.33
N THR A 76 11.81 -23.10 -1.60
CA THR A 76 11.89 -23.13 -0.13
C THR A 76 11.47 -21.82 0.49
N LEU A 77 11.04 -21.90 1.76
CA LEU A 77 10.84 -20.74 2.61
C LEU A 77 11.32 -21.04 4.02
N ALA A 78 11.81 -20.00 4.69
CA ALA A 78 12.20 -20.05 6.09
C ALA A 78 12.21 -18.63 6.66
N VAL A 79 11.96 -18.50 7.95
CA VAL A 79 12.30 -17.27 8.66
C VAL A 79 13.82 -17.14 8.71
N ASP A 80 14.33 -15.97 8.35
CA ASP A 80 15.75 -15.63 8.26
C ASP A 80 16.06 -14.46 9.22
N ASP A 81 17.30 -14.35 9.67
CA ASP A 81 17.82 -13.29 10.53
C ASP A 81 18.95 -12.47 9.87
N VAL A 82 19.25 -12.74 8.60
CA VAL A 82 20.29 -11.99 7.85
C VAL A 82 19.79 -10.63 7.38
N GLU A 83 18.53 -10.54 6.95
CA GLU A 83 17.91 -9.31 6.44
C GLU A 83 16.51 -9.15 7.07
N SER A 84 16.20 -7.96 7.59
CA SER A 84 14.88 -7.61 8.11
C SER A 84 14.55 -6.14 7.82
N PHE A 85 13.27 -5.81 7.69
CA PHE A 85 12.82 -4.42 7.59
C PHE A 85 12.68 -3.78 8.97
N ALA A 86 12.04 -4.50 9.88
CA ALA A 86 11.86 -4.16 11.29
C ALA A 86 12.00 -5.46 12.10
N GLY A 87 12.32 -5.34 13.39
CA GLY A 87 12.64 -6.52 14.20
C GLY A 87 13.97 -7.15 13.80
N GLY A 88 14.18 -8.40 14.21
CA GLY A 88 15.38 -9.18 13.92
C GLY A 88 15.19 -10.22 12.82
N GLN A 89 13.96 -10.40 12.33
CA GLN A 89 13.61 -11.52 11.46
C GLN A 89 12.76 -11.09 10.26
N SER A 90 12.79 -11.91 9.20
CA SER A 90 11.86 -11.79 8.08
C SER A 90 11.63 -13.16 7.43
N LEU A 91 10.58 -13.31 6.63
CA LEU A 91 10.40 -14.50 5.81
C LEU A 91 11.23 -14.40 4.53
N ARG A 92 12.16 -15.33 4.35
CA ARG A 92 12.88 -15.54 3.09
C ARG A 92 12.14 -16.58 2.24
N VAL A 93 12.00 -16.27 0.96
CA VAL A 93 11.44 -17.18 -0.05
C VAL A 93 12.46 -17.32 -1.17
N ASP A 94 12.93 -18.55 -1.39
CA ASP A 94 13.85 -18.88 -2.47
C ASP A 94 13.10 -19.72 -3.52
N GLY A 95 12.78 -19.07 -4.65
CA GLY A 95 12.20 -19.75 -5.80
C GLY A 95 13.25 -20.54 -6.58
N GLY A 96 12.89 -21.72 -7.10
CA GLY A 96 13.77 -22.55 -7.96
C GLY A 96 13.79 -22.16 -9.43
N GLY A 97 12.99 -21.15 -9.83
CA GLY A 97 12.96 -20.56 -11.17
C GLY A 97 11.98 -21.20 -12.15
N GLY A 98 11.59 -22.46 -11.96
CA GLY A 98 10.53 -23.12 -12.72
C GLY A 98 9.15 -22.91 -12.13
N TYR A 99 8.09 -23.20 -12.91
CA TYR A 99 6.72 -23.09 -12.42
C TYR A 99 6.50 -23.92 -11.16
N CYS A 100 6.87 -25.20 -11.13
CA CYS A 100 6.64 -26.03 -9.94
C CYS A 100 7.50 -25.64 -8.73
N ASP A 101 8.50 -24.77 -8.89
CA ASP A 101 9.33 -24.30 -7.78
C ASP A 101 8.74 -23.08 -7.06
N HIS A 102 7.49 -22.69 -7.39
CA HIS A 102 6.81 -21.65 -6.63
C HIS A 102 6.40 -22.17 -5.25
N VAL A 103 6.52 -21.30 -4.26
CA VAL A 103 6.03 -21.53 -2.91
C VAL A 103 5.59 -20.19 -2.34
N PHE A 104 4.45 -20.19 -1.66
CA PHE A 104 3.85 -19.01 -1.05
C PHE A 104 3.45 -19.28 0.40
N ILE A 105 3.24 -18.20 1.14
CA ILE A 105 2.42 -18.22 2.36
C ILE A 105 1.05 -17.65 2.04
N ALA A 106 0.00 -18.25 2.59
CA ALA A 106 -1.38 -17.87 2.36
C ALA A 106 -2.16 -17.72 3.68
N ASN A 107 -3.14 -16.81 3.67
CA ASN A 107 -4.13 -16.67 4.73
C ASN A 107 -5.45 -16.16 4.14
N ASP A 108 -6.31 -17.10 3.74
CA ASP A 108 -7.61 -16.79 3.14
C ASP A 108 -8.61 -16.22 4.17
N ALA A 109 -8.44 -16.58 5.44
CA ALA A 109 -9.31 -16.15 6.53
C ALA A 109 -9.18 -14.64 6.79
N ALA A 110 -7.99 -14.08 6.67
CA ALA A 110 -7.72 -12.66 6.85
C ALA A 110 -8.42 -11.80 5.80
N VAL A 111 -8.36 -12.22 4.52
CA VAL A 111 -9.06 -11.53 3.44
C VAL A 111 -10.57 -11.67 3.63
N SER A 112 -11.04 -12.87 3.98
CA SER A 112 -12.47 -13.13 4.23
C SER A 112 -13.03 -12.36 5.42
N ALA A 113 -12.20 -12.02 6.40
CA ALA A 113 -12.59 -11.21 7.56
C ALA A 113 -12.84 -9.74 7.20
N ILE A 114 -12.29 -9.26 6.08
CA ILE A 114 -12.54 -7.93 5.53
C ILE A 114 -13.78 -8.04 4.63
N ASN A 115 -14.97 -8.12 5.24
CA ASN A 115 -16.24 -8.38 4.56
C ASN A 115 -17.12 -7.12 4.41
N GLY A 116 -17.99 -7.13 3.39
CA GLY A 116 -19.01 -6.10 3.13
C GLY A 116 -19.05 -5.65 1.67
N ASP A 117 -20.21 -5.18 1.19
CA ASP A 117 -20.46 -4.81 -0.23
C ASP A 117 -19.59 -3.65 -0.76
N ALA A 118 -18.82 -2.99 0.12
CA ALA A 118 -17.88 -1.91 -0.19
C ALA A 118 -16.51 -2.10 0.50
N ALA A 119 -16.19 -3.32 0.95
CA ALA A 119 -14.96 -3.59 1.68
C ALA A 119 -13.75 -3.46 0.75
N THR A 120 -12.93 -2.44 0.97
CA THR A 120 -11.64 -2.28 0.28
C THR A 120 -10.59 -3.03 1.06
N VAL A 121 -9.90 -3.97 0.41
CA VAL A 121 -8.77 -4.69 1.01
C VAL A 121 -7.49 -3.88 0.83
N TYR A 122 -6.80 -3.60 1.93
CA TYR A 122 -5.47 -2.99 1.92
C TYR A 122 -4.44 -4.03 2.34
N GLY A 123 -3.45 -4.26 1.48
CA GLY A 123 -2.27 -5.09 1.79
C GLY A 123 -1.02 -4.23 1.87
N ARG A 124 -0.16 -4.47 2.87
CA ARG A 124 1.16 -3.85 2.98
C ARG A 124 2.19 -4.91 3.37
N PHE A 125 3.26 -4.99 2.60
CA PHE A 125 4.43 -5.79 2.91
C PHE A 125 5.70 -4.99 2.59
N TYR A 126 6.77 -5.28 3.31
CA TYR A 126 8.11 -4.74 3.02
C TYR A 126 8.90 -5.83 2.30
N LEU A 127 9.24 -5.58 1.04
CA LEU A 127 9.87 -6.55 0.15
C LEU A 127 11.31 -6.17 -0.15
N ARG A 128 12.22 -7.13 0.00
CA ARG A 128 13.59 -7.08 -0.53
C ARG A 128 13.71 -8.13 -1.62
N LEU A 129 14.16 -7.72 -2.80
CA LEU A 129 14.52 -8.64 -3.88
C LEU A 129 16.03 -8.82 -3.89
N GLU A 130 16.52 -10.06 -3.85
CA GLU A 130 17.97 -10.36 -3.86
C GLU A 130 18.64 -9.98 -5.19
N ALA A 131 17.88 -10.03 -6.30
CA ALA A 131 18.34 -9.68 -7.63
C ALA A 131 17.36 -8.75 -8.35
N PRO A 132 17.84 -7.94 -9.33
CA PRO A 132 16.96 -7.17 -10.21
C PRO A 132 15.99 -8.07 -10.99
N LEU A 133 14.79 -7.56 -11.25
CA LEU A 133 13.83 -8.25 -12.11
C LEU A 133 14.36 -8.34 -13.55
N GLY A 134 14.45 -9.56 -14.05
CA GLY A 134 14.79 -9.84 -15.46
C GLY A 134 13.60 -9.59 -16.40
N PRO A 135 13.74 -9.94 -17.70
CA PRO A 135 12.66 -9.77 -18.68
C PRO A 135 11.52 -10.80 -18.55
N GLY A 136 11.66 -11.79 -17.66
CA GLY A 136 10.64 -12.82 -17.43
C GLY A 136 9.43 -12.28 -16.66
N HIS A 137 8.25 -12.83 -16.94
CA HIS A 137 7.06 -12.56 -16.14
C HIS A 137 7.18 -13.35 -14.82
N VAL A 138 7.33 -12.62 -13.72
CA VAL A 138 7.44 -13.18 -12.37
C VAL A 138 6.29 -12.68 -11.49
N THR A 139 5.97 -13.43 -10.45
CA THR A 139 4.90 -13.12 -9.51
C THR A 139 5.41 -13.37 -8.09
N PHE A 140 5.20 -12.43 -7.18
CA PHE A 140 5.55 -12.56 -5.76
C PHE A 140 4.34 -12.50 -4.82
N ALA A 141 3.18 -12.04 -5.32
CA ALA A 141 1.94 -12.01 -4.59
C ALA A 141 0.79 -12.43 -5.52
N THR A 142 -0.16 -13.18 -4.98
CA THR A 142 -1.37 -13.56 -5.70
C THR A 142 -2.60 -13.32 -4.83
N LEU A 143 -3.71 -12.98 -5.47
CA LEU A 143 -5.03 -12.91 -4.83
C LEU A 143 -5.99 -13.74 -5.65
N ARG A 144 -6.66 -14.70 -5.00
CA ARG A 144 -7.68 -15.51 -5.63
C ARG A 144 -8.89 -14.62 -5.93
N ASP A 145 -9.19 -14.44 -7.21
CA ASP A 145 -10.23 -13.53 -7.70
C ASP A 145 -11.45 -14.33 -8.19
N ASP A 146 -12.55 -14.18 -7.46
CA ASP A 146 -13.83 -14.81 -7.78
C ASP A 146 -14.47 -14.18 -9.03
N ASP A 147 -14.22 -12.89 -9.30
CA ASP A 147 -14.73 -12.20 -10.50
C ASP A 147 -14.01 -12.67 -11.77
N ASP A 148 -12.81 -13.23 -11.64
CA ASP A 148 -12.06 -13.87 -12.72
C ASP A 148 -12.22 -15.41 -12.77
N GLY A 149 -13.29 -15.93 -12.16
CA GLY A 149 -13.63 -17.36 -12.16
C GLY A 149 -12.74 -18.20 -11.26
N GLY A 150 -12.25 -17.61 -10.18
CA GLY A 150 -11.22 -18.21 -9.34
C GLY A 150 -9.92 -18.32 -10.14
N ARG A 151 -9.42 -17.21 -10.66
CA ARG A 151 -8.04 -17.14 -11.16
C ARG A 151 -7.26 -16.20 -10.25
N ASP A 152 -5.95 -16.22 -10.38
CA ASP A 152 -5.11 -15.37 -9.54
C ASP A 152 -4.92 -14.01 -10.21
N LEU A 153 -5.32 -12.95 -9.51
CA LEU A 153 -4.76 -11.61 -9.69
C LEU A 153 -3.31 -11.63 -9.22
N ARG A 154 -2.39 -11.11 -10.04
CA ARG A 154 -0.92 -11.27 -9.89
C ARG A 154 -0.18 -10.00 -10.27
#